data_AF-A0A6L5Y593-F1
#
_entry.id   AF-A0A6L5Y593-F1
#
_cell.length_a   1.000
_cell.length_b   1.000
_cell.length_c   1.000
_cell.angle_alpha   90.00
_cell.angle_beta   90.00
_cell.angle_gamma   90.00
#
_symmetry.space_group_name_H-M   'P 1'
#
loop_
_entity.id
_entity.type
_entity.pdbx_description
1 polymer ?
#
loop_
_entity_poly.entity_id
_entity_poly.type
_entity_poly.pdbx_seq_one_letter_code
_entity_poly.pdbx_strand_id
1 'polypeptide(L)'
;MKFNVPVNATDIVVLIIIALVFVVGVRVLISFFRDPKKKAAPAAKPVNRLIRSGSRIALSIDGMQCGMCESHIKDAIRQAVPSASKITASHVKGEASFVIPDEISSGDLETALHGSIDPLGYRLNYVTTK
;
A
#
# COMPACT_ATOMS: atom_id res chain seq x y z
N MET A 1 -19.47 -28.37 27.24
CA MET A 1 -20.47 -29.36 26.78
C MET A 1 -19.75 -30.67 26.48
N LYS A 2 -20.00 -31.74 27.24
CA LYS A 2 -19.45 -33.07 26.94
C LYS A 2 -20.39 -33.73 25.91
N PHE A 3 -20.13 -33.50 24.62
CA PHE A 3 -20.83 -34.20 23.54
C PHE A 3 -20.31 -35.64 23.48
N ASN A 4 -20.92 -36.52 24.27
CA ASN A 4 -20.62 -37.95 24.26
C ASN A 4 -21.47 -38.64 23.18
N VAL A 5 -21.32 -38.20 21.93
CA VAL A 5 -21.90 -38.87 20.76
C VAL A 5 -21.11 -40.17 20.56
N PRO A 6 -21.76 -41.32 20.32
CA PRO A 6 -21.06 -42.56 19.99
C PRO A 6 -20.40 -42.41 18.61
N VAL A 7 -19.19 -41.87 18.59
CA VAL A 7 -18.42 -41.63 17.35
C VAL A 7 -17.90 -42.98 16.86
N ASN A 8 -18.54 -43.51 15.81
CA ASN A 8 -18.16 -44.78 15.22
C ASN A 8 -16.81 -44.64 14.50
N ALA A 9 -16.10 -45.74 14.27
CA ALA A 9 -14.77 -45.69 13.62
C ALA A 9 -14.80 -44.94 12.27
N THR A 10 -15.89 -45.08 11.51
CA THR A 10 -16.12 -44.36 10.25
C THR A 10 -16.25 -42.85 10.44
N ASP A 11 -16.91 -42.41 11.49
CA ASP A 11 -17.16 -41.00 11.78
C ASP A 11 -15.86 -40.29 12.21
N ILE A 12 -14.99 -40.98 12.95
CA ILE A 12 -13.62 -40.51 13.26
C ILE A 12 -12.80 -40.29 11.97
N VAL A 13 -12.85 -41.25 11.03
CA VAL A 13 -12.11 -41.15 9.76
C VAL A 13 -12.61 -39.97 8.91
N VAL A 14 -13.93 -39.77 8.84
CA VAL A 14 -14.54 -38.65 8.09
C VAL A 14 -14.13 -37.31 8.70
N LEU A 15 -14.14 -37.17 10.02
CA LEU A 15 -13.72 -35.93 10.69
C LEU A 15 -12.24 -35.60 10.45
N ILE A 16 -11.36 -36.61 10.43
CA ILE A 16 -9.93 -36.42 10.12
C ILE A 16 -9.76 -35.91 8.68
N ILE A 17 -10.48 -36.50 7.71
CA ILE A 17 -10.42 -36.07 6.30
C ILE A 17 -10.90 -34.63 6.16
N ILE A 18 -12.04 -34.27 6.77
CA ILE A 18 -12.57 -32.90 6.73
C ILE A 18 -11.59 -31.92 7.35
N ALA A 19 -10.99 -32.25 8.50
CA ALA A 19 -9.98 -31.41 9.15
C ALA A 19 -8.75 -31.19 8.25
N LEU A 20 -8.25 -32.24 7.59
CA LEU A 20 -7.11 -32.13 6.67
C LEU A 20 -7.45 -31.26 5.44
N VAL A 21 -8.61 -31.48 4.82
CA VAL A 21 -9.08 -30.68 3.68
C VAL A 21 -9.27 -29.21 4.08
N PHE A 22 -9.82 -28.94 5.27
CA PHE A 22 -10.01 -27.59 5.78
C PHE A 22 -8.68 -26.88 6.03
N VAL A 23 -7.70 -27.56 6.65
CA VAL A 23 -6.35 -26.99 6.89
C VAL A 23 -5.64 -26.68 5.57
N VAL A 24 -5.74 -27.56 4.56
CA VAL A 24 -5.19 -27.32 3.22
C VAL A 24 -5.91 -26.15 2.55
N GLY A 25 -7.24 -26.09 2.60
CA GLY A 25 -8.03 -25.00 2.03
C GLY A 25 -7.70 -23.64 2.66
N VAL A 26 -7.59 -23.56 3.98
CA VAL A 26 -7.19 -22.34 4.69
C VAL A 26 -5.75 -21.94 4.33
N ARG A 27 -4.82 -22.90 4.21
CA ARG A 27 -3.43 -22.65 3.75
C ARG A 27 -3.39 -22.09 2.33
N VAL A 28 -4.19 -22.62 1.41
CA VAL A 28 -4.28 -22.14 0.02
C VAL A 28 -4.85 -20.72 -0.02
N LEU A 29 -5.92 -20.46 0.74
CA LEU A 29 -6.51 -19.12 0.83
C LEU A 29 -5.51 -18.09 1.38
N ILE A 30 -4.85 -18.39 2.50
CA ILE A 30 -3.84 -17.48 3.08
C ILE A 30 -2.67 -17.26 2.11
N SER A 31 -2.28 -18.27 1.32
CA SER A 31 -1.22 -18.12 0.32
C SER A 31 -1.61 -17.21 -0.85
N PHE A 32 -2.89 -17.14 -1.21
CA PHE A 32 -3.37 -16.30 -2.30
C PHE A 32 -3.50 -14.83 -1.89
N PHE A 33 -3.84 -14.58 -0.61
CA PHE A 33 -3.88 -13.24 -0.02
C PHE A 33 -2.53 -12.77 0.55
N ARG A 34 -1.46 -13.59 0.45
CA ARG A 34 -0.11 -13.16 0.83
C ARG A 34 0.52 -12.44 -0.35
N ASP A 35 0.14 -11.18 -0.50
CA ASP A 35 0.66 -10.29 -1.53
C ASP A 35 2.20 -10.29 -1.56
N PRO A 36 2.82 -10.56 -2.72
CA PRO A 36 4.25 -10.48 -2.90
C PRO A 36 4.65 -9.01 -3.09
N LYS A 37 4.65 -8.19 -2.04
CA LYS A 37 5.41 -6.91 -1.99
C LYS A 37 5.36 -6.22 -0.62
N LYS A 38 5.92 -6.86 0.40
CA LYS A 38 6.83 -6.12 1.29
C LYS A 38 8.23 -6.21 0.67
N LYS A 39 8.47 -5.47 -0.43
CA LYS A 39 9.83 -4.98 -0.62
C LYS A 39 10.04 -4.11 0.60
N ALA A 40 10.87 -4.60 1.52
CA ALA A 40 11.26 -3.93 2.73
C ALA A 40 11.26 -2.43 2.48
N ALA A 41 10.29 -1.74 3.07
CA ALA A 41 10.41 -0.30 3.25
C ALA A 41 11.81 -0.13 3.85
N PRO A 42 12.75 0.51 3.14
CA PRO A 42 14.00 0.88 3.78
C PRO A 42 13.58 1.71 4.98
N ALA A 43 14.06 1.27 6.15
CA ALA A 43 13.77 1.81 7.46
C ALA A 43 13.38 3.29 7.39
N ALA A 44 12.19 3.60 7.89
CA ALA A 44 11.74 4.96 8.14
C ALA A 44 12.87 5.72 8.85
N LYS A 45 13.65 6.47 8.08
CA LYS A 45 14.63 7.41 8.59
C LYS A 45 13.83 8.63 9.02
N PRO A 46 14.08 9.17 10.22
CA PRO A 46 13.25 10.23 10.80
C PRO A 46 13.13 11.38 9.79
N VAL A 47 11.88 11.73 9.51
CA VAL A 47 11.45 12.83 8.65
C VAL A 47 11.78 14.13 9.37
N ASN A 48 13.05 14.52 9.29
CA ASN A 48 13.47 15.89 9.62
C ASN A 48 14.65 16.27 8.74
N ARG A 49 14.46 16.11 7.43
CA ARG A 49 15.40 16.61 6.41
C ARG A 49 14.65 17.65 5.61
N LEU A 50 15.06 18.91 5.76
CA LEU A 50 14.65 20.01 4.88
C LEU A 50 14.79 19.53 3.43
N ILE A 51 13.69 19.55 2.68
CA ILE A 51 13.67 19.18 1.27
C ILE A 51 14.28 20.37 0.52
N ARG A 52 15.49 20.18 -0.02
CA ARG A 52 16.22 21.24 -0.72
C ARG A 52 15.52 21.56 -2.05
N SER A 53 15.52 22.85 -2.41
CA SER A 53 15.01 23.36 -3.68
C SER A 53 15.52 22.55 -4.89
N GLY A 54 14.59 22.05 -5.71
CA GLY A 54 14.90 21.25 -6.91
C GLY A 54 15.07 19.74 -6.70
N SER A 55 14.72 19.20 -5.54
CA SER A 55 14.81 17.76 -5.25
C SER A 55 13.65 16.95 -5.86
N ARG A 56 13.93 15.68 -6.20
CA ARG A 56 12.94 14.79 -6.79
C ARG A 56 12.29 13.96 -5.68
N ILE A 57 10.99 14.14 -5.48
CA ILE A 57 10.21 13.37 -4.54
C ILE A 57 9.57 12.20 -5.27
N ALA A 58 9.63 11.02 -4.67
CA ALA A 58 8.93 9.82 -5.09
C ALA A 58 8.00 9.36 -3.98
N LEU A 59 6.75 9.08 -4.32
CA LEU A 59 5.68 8.61 -3.46
C LEU A 59 5.31 7.19 -3.89
N SER A 60 5.16 6.29 -2.93
CA SER A 60 4.53 4.98 -3.16
C SER A 60 3.06 5.07 -2.80
N ILE A 61 2.19 4.76 -3.76
CA ILE A 61 0.73 4.85 -3.59
C ILE A 61 0.11 3.51 -3.98
N ASP A 62 -0.61 2.90 -3.06
CA ASP A 62 -1.40 1.70 -3.34
C ASP A 62 -2.80 2.07 -3.84
N GLY A 63 -3.36 1.21 -4.70
CA GLY A 63 -4.67 1.41 -5.34
C GLY A 63 -4.61 1.98 -6.76
N MET A 64 -3.43 2.34 -7.28
CA MET A 64 -3.26 2.71 -8.69
C MET A 64 -3.25 1.48 -9.58
N GLN A 65 -4.40 1.13 -10.15
CA GLN A 65 -4.54 -0.06 -11.01
C GLN A 65 -4.78 0.26 -12.49
N CYS A 66 -5.03 1.53 -12.82
CA CYS A 66 -5.54 1.91 -14.12
C CYS A 66 -4.89 3.20 -14.64
N GLY A 67 -4.85 3.38 -15.96
CA GLY A 67 -4.34 4.62 -16.58
C GLY A 67 -5.13 5.87 -16.16
N MET A 68 -6.42 5.72 -15.83
CA MET A 68 -7.24 6.79 -15.29
C MET A 68 -6.82 7.19 -13.87
N CYS A 69 -6.45 6.19 -13.06
CA CYS A 69 -5.97 6.34 -11.69
C CYS A 69 -4.69 7.21 -11.64
N GLU A 70 -3.82 7.08 -12.66
CA GLU A 70 -2.63 7.94 -12.80
C GLU A 70 -2.98 9.41 -13.00
N SER A 71 -4.01 9.70 -13.80
CA SER A 71 -4.45 11.08 -14.04
C SER A 71 -5.03 11.69 -12.77
N HIS A 72 -5.89 10.95 -12.05
CA HIS A 72 -6.43 11.39 -10.77
C HIS A 72 -5.35 11.73 -9.75
N ILE A 73 -4.29 10.93 -9.68
CA ILE A 73 -3.16 11.21 -8.76
C ILE A 73 -2.31 12.38 -9.23
N LYS A 74 -2.11 12.56 -10.54
CA LYS A 74 -1.45 13.76 -11.06
C LYS A 74 -2.21 15.02 -10.66
N ASP A 75 -3.54 15.00 -10.75
CA ASP A 75 -4.38 16.14 -10.39
C ASP A 75 -4.42 16.39 -8.88
N ALA A 76 -4.48 15.32 -8.07
CA ALA A 76 -4.38 15.42 -6.61
C ALA A 76 -3.04 16.01 -6.17
N ILE A 77 -1.92 15.59 -6.78
CA ILE A 77 -0.59 16.13 -6.47
C ILE A 77 -0.50 17.61 -6.87
N ARG A 78 -1.10 18.02 -8.00
CA ARG A 78 -1.16 19.44 -8.41
C ARG A 78 -1.97 20.28 -7.43
N GLN A 79 -3.06 19.74 -6.91
CA GLN A 79 -3.91 20.44 -5.94
C GLN A 79 -3.24 20.55 -4.57
N ALA A 80 -2.57 19.49 -4.12
CA ALA A 80 -1.84 19.48 -2.85
C ALA A 80 -0.61 20.39 -2.88
N VAL A 81 0.11 20.41 -4.01
CA VAL A 81 1.39 21.11 -4.16
C VAL A 81 1.40 21.88 -5.47
N PRO A 82 0.89 23.12 -5.49
CA PRO A 82 0.81 23.93 -6.71
C PRO A 82 2.20 24.26 -7.29
N SER A 83 3.26 24.27 -6.47
CA SER A 83 4.64 24.45 -6.91
C SER A 83 5.25 23.21 -7.60
N ALA A 84 4.56 22.07 -7.65
CA ALA A 84 5.11 20.83 -8.20
C ALA A 84 5.28 20.89 -9.73
N SER A 85 6.47 20.54 -10.20
CA SER A 85 6.82 20.44 -11.62
C SER A 85 7.19 19.00 -11.99
N LYS A 86 7.07 18.65 -13.29
CA LYS A 86 7.44 17.32 -13.85
C LYS A 86 6.78 16.12 -13.13
N ILE A 87 5.47 16.17 -12.97
CA ILE A 87 4.70 15.11 -12.30
C ILE A 87 4.59 13.89 -13.21
N THR A 88 5.10 12.76 -12.74
CA THR A 88 5.06 11.46 -13.41
C THR A 88 4.45 10.44 -12.48
N ALA A 89 3.34 9.81 -12.85
CA ALA A 89 2.73 8.71 -12.11
C ALA A 89 2.79 7.43 -12.96
N SER A 90 3.00 6.29 -12.32
CA SER A 90 3.05 4.98 -12.98
C SER A 90 2.26 3.93 -12.21
N HIS A 91 1.15 3.47 -12.78
CA HIS A 91 0.32 2.38 -12.24
C HIS A 91 1.05 1.04 -12.25
N VAL A 92 1.93 0.81 -13.22
CA VAL A 92 2.71 -0.45 -13.34
C VAL A 92 3.68 -0.61 -12.15
N LYS A 93 4.24 0.51 -11.66
CA LYS A 93 5.16 0.50 -10.52
C LYS A 93 4.48 0.74 -9.18
N GLY A 94 3.31 1.41 -9.16
CA GLY A 94 2.66 1.87 -7.93
C GLY A 94 3.35 3.10 -7.34
N GLU A 95 4.02 3.89 -8.18
CA GLU A 95 4.88 5.00 -7.74
C GLU A 95 4.52 6.28 -8.51
N ALA A 96 4.51 7.41 -7.81
CA ALA A 96 4.41 8.75 -8.38
C ALA A 96 5.67 9.55 -8.04
N SER A 97 6.14 10.41 -8.94
CA SER A 97 7.30 11.26 -8.69
C SER A 97 7.10 12.65 -9.26
N PHE A 98 7.62 13.65 -8.57
CA PHE A 98 7.51 15.05 -8.94
C PHE A 98 8.69 15.84 -8.37
N VAL A 99 8.87 17.07 -8.85
CA VAL A 99 9.99 17.95 -8.47
C VAL A 99 9.42 19.24 -7.92
N ILE A 100 9.85 19.63 -6.72
CA ILE A 100 9.44 20.90 -6.09
C ILE A 100 10.61 21.90 -6.17
N PRO A 101 10.40 23.12 -6.66
CA PRO A 101 11.43 24.17 -6.69
C PRO A 101 11.63 24.84 -5.32
N ASP A 102 10.59 24.87 -4.48
CA ASP A 102 10.58 25.51 -3.17
C ASP A 102 11.07 24.58 -2.05
N GLU A 103 11.65 25.17 -1.00
CA GLU A 103 12.03 24.45 0.23
C GLU A 103 10.80 24.26 1.12
N ILE A 104 10.32 23.02 1.25
CA ILE A 104 9.16 22.66 2.09
C ILE A 104 9.61 21.64 3.13
N SER A 105 9.09 21.76 4.36
CA SER A 105 9.29 20.73 5.39
C SER A 105 8.64 19.42 4.95
N SER A 106 9.34 18.30 5.15
CA SER A 106 8.81 16.98 4.81
C SER A 106 7.48 16.66 5.50
N GLY A 107 7.26 17.18 6.72
CA GLY A 107 6.02 16.96 7.47
C GLY A 107 4.81 17.72 6.91
N ASP A 108 5.01 18.95 6.43
CA ASP A 108 3.93 19.74 5.83
C ASP A 108 3.53 19.15 4.47
N LEU A 109 4.52 18.67 3.72
CA LEU A 109 4.30 17.99 2.44
C LEU A 109 3.51 16.69 2.62
N GLU A 110 3.90 15.84 3.58
CA GLU A 110 3.17 14.61 3.88
C GLU A 110 1.72 14.92 4.27
N THR A 111 1.51 15.92 5.14
CA THR A 111 0.16 16.32 5.57
C THR A 111 -0.71 16.79 4.39
N ALA A 112 -0.15 17.62 3.50
CA ALA A 112 -0.86 18.11 2.31
C ALA A 112 -1.19 16.98 1.31
N LEU A 113 -0.28 16.03 1.14
CA LEU A 113 -0.48 14.86 0.29
C LEU A 113 -1.55 13.94 0.87
N HIS A 114 -1.50 13.63 2.17
CA HIS A 114 -2.54 12.86 2.86
C HIS A 114 -3.91 13.52 2.73
N GLY A 115 -4.00 14.84 2.95
CA GLY A 115 -5.26 15.58 2.81
C GLY A 115 -5.91 15.50 1.43
N SER A 116 -5.12 15.33 0.38
CA SER A 116 -5.63 15.25 -1.01
C SER A 116 -5.79 13.82 -1.53
N ILE A 117 -4.99 12.87 -1.03
CA ILE A 117 -4.94 11.49 -1.53
C ILE A 117 -5.85 10.56 -0.75
N ASP A 118 -5.97 10.74 0.58
CA ASP A 118 -6.84 9.94 1.44
C ASP A 118 -8.34 10.02 1.07
N PRO A 119 -8.94 11.19 0.73
CA PRO A 119 -10.35 11.25 0.32
C PRO A 119 -10.62 10.56 -1.02
N LEU A 120 -9.59 10.34 -1.83
CA LEU A 120 -9.69 9.60 -3.10
C LEU A 120 -9.65 8.07 -2.90
N GLY A 121 -9.45 7.61 -1.67
CA GLY A 121 -9.43 6.19 -1.33
C GLY A 121 -8.10 5.48 -1.63
N TYR A 122 -7.07 6.22 -2.03
CA TYR A 122 -5.72 5.67 -2.20
C TYR A 122 -5.00 5.55 -0.85
N ARG A 123 -3.90 4.81 -0.80
CA ARG A 123 -3.07 4.68 0.40
C ARG A 123 -1.66 5.11 0.10
N LEU A 124 -1.16 6.12 0.82
CA LEU A 124 0.21 6.58 0.71
C LEU A 124 1.09 5.80 1.69
N ASN A 125 2.07 5.05 1.16
CA ASN A 125 2.90 4.15 1.97
C ASN A 125 4.18 4.82 2.49
N TYR A 126 4.94 5.45 1.59
CA TYR A 126 6.18 6.11 1.95
C TYR A 126 6.52 7.22 0.96
N VAL A 127 7.20 8.24 1.48
CA VAL A 127 7.78 9.35 0.71
C VAL A 127 9.30 9.18 0.69
N THR A 128 9.89 9.12 -0.49
CA THR A 128 11.33 9.09 -0.69
C THR A 128 11.78 10.36 -1.39
N THR A 129 12.74 11.06 -0.81
CA THR A 129 13.43 12.17 -1.47
C THR A 129 14.72 11.63 -2.11
N LYS A 130 14.88 11.85 -3.42
CA LYS A 130 16.09 11.55 -4.18
C LYS A 130 16.79 12.84 -4.60
#